data_AF-A0A7X3R004-F1
#
_entry.id   AF-A0A7X3R004-F1
#
_cell.length_a   1.000
_cell.length_b   1.000
_cell.length_c   1.000
_cell.angle_alpha   90.00
_cell.angle_beta   90.00
_cell.angle_gamma   90.00
#
_symmetry.space_group_name_H-M   'P 1'
#
loop_
_entity.id
_entity.type
_entity.pdbx_description
1 polymer ?
#
loop_
_entity_poly.entity_id
_entity_poly.type
_entity_poly.pdbx_seq_one_letter_code
_entity_poly.pdbx_strand_id
1 'polypeptide(L)'
;MALSPLPPPVPIDGAQSAMLWPGIALGGLVAVVIAAISAVLARRWWRNRPVDAGEVAPEPPPGPDVLAQAEALLETDAAGAYRAISSAVRHVLGERYEFPAQALTAAELETRMAEAGVDGWEERMARELLRECDAVVYAGYRPVVERRVADLRIAREIVGGTG
;
A
#
# COMPACT_ATOMS: atom_id res chain seq x y z
N MET A 1 -45.87 -62.93 -19.79
CA MET A 1 -46.52 -61.62 -19.98
C MET A 1 -45.47 -60.66 -20.53
N ALA A 2 -45.51 -60.35 -21.81
CA ALA A 2 -44.59 -59.39 -22.43
C ALA A 2 -45.14 -57.98 -22.25
N LEU A 3 -44.37 -57.08 -21.65
CA LEU A 3 -44.74 -55.67 -21.49
C LEU A 3 -44.65 -54.97 -22.86
N SER A 4 -45.73 -54.28 -23.24
CA SER A 4 -45.74 -53.48 -24.48
C SER A 4 -44.74 -52.32 -24.38
N PRO A 5 -44.00 -52.02 -25.46
CA PRO A 5 -43.05 -50.92 -25.46
C PRO A 5 -43.81 -49.59 -25.35
N LEU A 6 -43.27 -48.69 -24.53
CA LEU A 6 -43.80 -47.34 -24.37
C LEU A 6 -43.70 -46.58 -25.69
N PRO A 7 -44.70 -45.74 -26.04
CA PRO A 7 -44.65 -44.90 -27.21
C PRO A 7 -43.48 -43.90 -27.10
N PRO A 8 -42.85 -43.54 -28.25
CA PRO A 8 -41.75 -42.60 -28.26
C PRO A 8 -42.20 -41.21 -27.76
N PRO A 9 -41.33 -40.47 -27.07
CA PRO A 9 -41.67 -39.15 -26.52
C PRO A 9 -42.05 -38.19 -27.64
N VAL A 10 -43.24 -37.61 -27.53
CA VAL A 10 -43.76 -36.63 -28.48
C VAL A 10 -43.36 -35.23 -27.99
N PRO A 11 -42.72 -34.39 -28.83
CA PRO A 11 -42.39 -33.03 -28.45
C PRO A 11 -43.68 -32.23 -28.22
N ILE A 12 -43.76 -31.55 -27.09
CA ILE A 12 -44.87 -30.67 -26.73
C ILE A 12 -44.44 -29.24 -27.04
N ASP A 13 -45.06 -28.61 -28.05
CA ASP A 13 -44.83 -27.21 -28.35
C ASP A 13 -45.32 -26.33 -27.19
N GLY A 14 -44.45 -25.44 -26.69
CA GLY A 14 -44.71 -24.56 -25.55
C GLY A 14 -43.91 -24.85 -24.28
N ALA A 15 -42.99 -25.82 -24.29
CA ALA A 15 -42.17 -26.16 -23.12
C ALA A 15 -41.19 -25.05 -22.66
N GLN A 16 -40.97 -24.03 -23.48
CA GLN A 16 -40.08 -22.91 -23.16
C GLN A 16 -40.90 -21.62 -23.02
N SER A 17 -41.03 -21.14 -21.78
CA SER A 17 -41.67 -19.85 -21.51
C SER A 17 -40.87 -18.75 -22.20
N ALA A 18 -41.50 -17.99 -23.10
CA ALA A 18 -40.88 -16.94 -23.91
C ALA A 18 -40.18 -15.83 -23.10
N MET A 19 -40.48 -15.77 -21.79
CA MET A 19 -39.94 -14.79 -20.85
C MET A 19 -38.70 -15.28 -20.07
N LEU A 20 -38.37 -16.57 -20.15
CA LEU A 20 -37.20 -17.14 -19.46
C LEU A 20 -35.89 -16.57 -19.99
N TRP A 21 -35.73 -16.53 -21.31
CA TRP A 21 -34.52 -16.02 -21.97
C TRP A 21 -34.21 -14.55 -21.64
N PRO A 22 -35.16 -13.61 -21.79
CA PRO A 22 -34.92 -12.21 -21.39
C PRO A 22 -34.74 -12.06 -19.87
N GLY A 23 -35.40 -12.89 -19.06
CA GLY A 23 -35.19 -12.93 -17.60
C GLY A 23 -33.78 -13.37 -17.21
N ILE A 24 -33.24 -14.40 -17.88
CA ILE A 24 -31.86 -14.88 -17.66
C ILE A 24 -30.84 -13.84 -18.14
N ALA A 25 -31.08 -13.20 -19.28
CA ALA A 25 -30.19 -12.15 -19.80
C ALA A 25 -30.15 -10.94 -18.86
N LEU A 26 -31.31 -10.48 -18.38
CA LEU A 26 -31.40 -9.37 -17.43
C LEU A 26 -30.79 -9.74 -16.06
N GLY A 27 -31.06 -10.94 -15.57
CA GLY A 27 -30.46 -11.46 -14.33
C GLY A 27 -28.94 -11.57 -14.41
N GLY A 28 -28.41 -12.00 -15.56
CA GLY A 28 -26.98 -12.05 -15.83
C GLY A 28 -26.34 -10.66 -15.80
N LEU A 29 -26.96 -9.66 -16.43
CA LEU A 29 -26.48 -8.29 -16.41
C LEU A 29 -26.42 -7.72 -14.97
N VAL A 30 -27.49 -7.92 -14.20
CA VAL A 30 -27.56 -7.48 -12.80
C VAL A 30 -26.50 -8.17 -11.95
N ALA A 31 -26.29 -9.47 -12.13
CA ALA A 31 -25.26 -10.22 -11.43
C ALA A 31 -23.85 -9.70 -11.73
N VAL A 32 -23.56 -9.35 -12.99
CA VAL A 32 -22.26 -8.77 -13.39
C VAL A 32 -22.06 -7.38 -12.75
N VAL A 33 -23.09 -6.53 -12.74
CA VAL A 33 -23.02 -5.21 -12.10
C VAL A 33 -22.78 -5.33 -10.60
N ILE A 34 -23.51 -6.23 -9.93
CA ILE A 34 -23.30 -6.50 -8.50
C ILE A 34 -21.88 -7.00 -8.27
N ALA A 35 -21.39 -7.98 -9.05
CA ALA A 35 -20.04 -8.51 -8.92
C ALA A 35 -18.97 -7.42 -9.12
N ALA A 36 -19.16 -6.52 -10.09
CA ALA A 36 -18.26 -5.39 -10.32
C ALA A 36 -18.26 -4.40 -9.15
N ILE A 37 -19.44 -4.03 -8.64
CA ILE A 37 -19.57 -3.13 -7.48
C ILE A 37 -18.96 -3.78 -6.23
N SER A 38 -19.25 -5.06 -5.98
CA SER A 38 -18.68 -5.84 -4.89
C SER A 38 -17.15 -5.94 -5.01
N ALA A 39 -16.61 -6.15 -6.22
CA ALA A 39 -15.18 -6.18 -6.45
C ALA A 39 -14.53 -4.82 -6.22
N VAL A 40 -15.16 -3.72 -6.65
CA VAL A 40 -14.66 -2.35 -6.42
C VAL A 40 -14.70 -2.01 -4.93
N LEU A 41 -15.80 -2.32 -4.24
CA LEU A 41 -15.94 -2.11 -2.80
C LEU A 41 -14.95 -2.97 -2.02
N ALA A 42 -14.79 -4.25 -2.36
CA ALA A 42 -13.82 -5.14 -1.74
C ALA A 42 -12.39 -4.65 -1.99
N ARG A 43 -12.06 -4.19 -3.20
CA ARG A 43 -10.75 -3.64 -3.53
C ARG A 43 -10.47 -2.34 -2.80
N ARG A 44 -11.47 -1.46 -2.66
CA ARG A 44 -11.37 -0.22 -1.89
C ARG A 44 -11.25 -0.51 -0.41
N TRP A 45 -11.98 -1.50 0.09
CA TRP A 45 -11.91 -1.93 1.48
C TRP A 45 -10.61 -2.65 1.81
N TRP A 46 -10.03 -3.44 0.89
CA TRP A 46 -8.71 -4.03 1.07
C TRP A 46 -7.56 -3.03 0.90
N ARG A 47 -7.68 -2.03 0.02
CA ARG A 47 -6.73 -0.92 -0.07
C ARG A 47 -6.76 -0.03 1.17
N ASN A 48 -7.93 0.14 1.78
CA ASN A 48 -8.14 0.97 2.97
C ASN A 48 -8.22 0.14 4.25
N ARG A 49 -8.01 -1.18 4.18
CA ARG A 49 -7.83 -1.96 5.40
C ARG A 49 -6.51 -1.49 5.97
N PRO A 50 -6.46 -1.02 7.24
CA PRO A 50 -5.20 -1.06 7.94
C PRO A 50 -4.72 -2.50 7.78
N VAL A 51 -3.58 -2.66 7.13
CA VAL A 51 -2.88 -3.94 7.20
C VAL A 51 -2.72 -4.13 8.70
N ASP A 52 -3.41 -5.13 9.27
CA ASP A 52 -3.00 -5.71 10.54
C ASP A 52 -1.56 -6.13 10.27
N ALA A 53 -0.65 -5.22 10.61
CA ALA A 53 0.75 -5.50 10.73
C ALA A 53 0.76 -6.64 11.73
N GLY A 54 0.87 -7.88 11.22
CA GLY A 54 0.94 -9.06 12.07
C GLY A 54 1.92 -8.72 13.17
N GLU A 55 1.45 -8.82 14.41
CA GLU A 55 2.01 -8.18 15.59
C GLU A 55 3.52 -8.39 15.69
N VAL A 56 4.27 -7.53 15.00
CA VAL A 56 5.65 -7.23 15.32
C VAL A 56 5.48 -6.40 16.57
N ALA A 57 5.94 -6.94 17.69
CA ALA A 57 5.96 -6.25 18.97
C ALA A 57 6.29 -4.77 18.73
N PRO A 58 5.53 -3.81 19.28
CA PRO A 58 5.69 -2.41 18.98
C PRO A 58 7.14 -2.04 19.30
N GLU A 59 7.95 -1.91 18.24
CA GLU A 59 9.21 -1.20 18.34
C GLU A 59 8.80 0.22 18.75
N PRO A 60 9.32 0.74 19.87
CA PRO A 60 8.90 2.04 20.37
C PRO A 60 8.95 3.05 19.23
N PRO A 61 7.98 4.00 19.17
CA PRO A 61 7.96 4.97 18.10
C PRO A 61 9.34 5.60 17.99
N PRO A 62 9.96 5.68 16.81
CA PRO A 62 11.23 6.34 16.64
C PRO A 62 11.07 7.82 16.99
N GLY A 63 11.23 8.12 18.28
CA GLY A 63 11.28 9.48 18.79
C GLY A 63 12.54 10.18 18.32
N PRO A 64 12.77 11.45 18.75
CA PRO A 64 14.01 12.17 18.49
C PRO A 64 15.29 11.36 18.79
N ASP A 65 15.19 10.42 19.73
CA ASP A 65 16.26 9.49 20.09
C ASP A 65 16.74 8.58 18.95
N VAL A 66 15.90 8.25 17.95
CA VAL A 66 16.33 7.41 16.82
C VAL A 66 17.21 8.18 15.84
N LEU A 67 16.92 9.47 15.61
CA LEU A 67 17.81 10.32 14.82
C LEU A 67 19.12 10.62 15.55
N ALA A 68 19.10 10.73 16.88
CA ALA A 68 20.31 10.85 17.68
C ALA A 68 21.18 9.58 17.62
N GLN A 69 20.56 8.40 17.64
CA GLN A 69 21.25 7.12 17.42
C GLN A 69 21.81 7.01 15.99
N ALA A 70 21.05 7.44 14.98
CA ALA A 70 21.52 7.47 13.60
C ALA A 70 22.75 8.37 13.43
N GLU A 71 22.76 9.53 14.09
CA GLU A 71 23.90 10.45 14.10
C GLU A 71 25.16 9.80 14.68
N ALA A 72 25.04 9.09 15.80
CA ALA A 72 26.16 8.38 16.42
C ALA A 72 26.74 7.27 15.52
N LEU A 73 25.92 6.71 14.63
CA LEU A 73 26.32 5.65 13.70
C LEU A 73 26.87 6.18 12.36
N LEU A 74 26.71 7.46 12.04
CA LEU A 74 27.03 7.99 10.70
C LEU A 74 28.46 7.71 10.23
N GLU A 75 29.43 7.74 11.16
CA GLU A 75 30.85 7.53 10.84
C GLU A 75 31.29 6.07 10.94
N THR A 76 30.64 5.26 11.77
CA THR A 76 31.04 3.86 12.06
C THR A 76 30.24 2.84 11.27
N ASP A 77 28.94 3.11 11.06
CA ASP A 77 28.02 2.29 10.26
C ASP A 77 27.01 3.19 9.52
N ALA A 78 27.45 3.76 8.41
CA ALA A 78 26.59 4.56 7.54
C ALA A 78 25.36 3.78 7.04
N ALA A 79 25.45 2.46 6.84
CA ALA A 79 24.29 1.70 6.40
C ALA A 79 23.25 1.58 7.53
N GLY A 80 23.69 1.30 8.76
CA GLY A 80 22.83 1.33 9.96
C GLY A 80 22.19 2.69 10.20
N ALA A 81 22.96 3.78 10.10
CA ALA A 81 22.46 5.14 10.24
C ALA A 81 21.35 5.46 9.24
N TYR A 82 21.53 5.14 7.95
CA TYR A 82 20.53 5.43 6.92
C TYR A 82 19.30 4.50 6.99
N ARG A 83 19.42 3.28 7.53
CA ARG A 83 18.25 2.45 7.88
C ARG A 83 17.42 3.10 8.98
N ALA A 84 18.07 3.59 10.03
CA ALA A 84 17.41 4.28 11.14
C ALA A 84 16.71 5.56 10.66
N ILE A 85 17.36 6.37 9.81
CA ILE A 85 16.77 7.56 9.20
C ILE A 85 15.53 7.19 8.37
N SER A 86 15.64 6.21 7.47
CA SER A 86 14.53 5.77 6.61
C SER A 86 13.34 5.29 7.45
N SER A 87 13.59 4.49 8.49
CA SER A 87 12.54 4.01 9.39
C SER A 87 11.85 5.16 10.15
N ALA A 88 12.62 6.10 10.71
CA ALA A 88 12.08 7.24 11.46
C ALA A 88 11.19 8.13 10.57
N VAL A 89 11.67 8.47 9.37
CA VAL A 89 10.92 9.30 8.41
C VAL A 89 9.64 8.60 7.97
N ARG A 90 9.70 7.33 7.60
CA ARG A 90 8.52 6.55 7.18
C ARG A 90 7.52 6.44 8.32
N HIS A 91 7.95 6.19 9.54
CA HIS A 91 7.06 6.13 10.70
C HIS A 91 6.28 7.44 10.87
N VAL A 92 6.97 8.59 10.90
CA VAL A 92 6.30 9.89 11.08
C VAL A 92 5.36 10.23 9.92
N LEU A 93 5.75 9.94 8.67
CA LEU A 93 4.86 10.13 7.53
C LEU A 93 3.61 9.25 7.62
N GLY A 94 3.78 8.01 8.07
CA GLY A 94 2.67 7.07 8.21
C GLY A 94 1.69 7.47 9.30
N GLU A 95 2.18 7.96 10.44
CA GLU A 95 1.34 8.49 11.52
C GLU A 95 0.65 9.79 11.10
N ARG A 96 1.40 10.74 10.52
CA ARG A 96 0.88 12.08 10.19
C ARG A 96 -0.21 12.07 9.12
N TYR A 97 -0.09 11.17 8.15
CA TYR A 97 -0.95 11.12 6.97
C TYR A 97 -1.80 9.85 6.88
N GLU A 98 -1.84 9.05 7.94
CA GLU A 98 -2.68 7.86 8.10
C GLU A 98 -2.51 6.82 6.95
N PHE A 99 -1.27 6.52 6.57
CA PHE A 99 -0.97 5.49 5.59
C PHE A 99 0.18 4.55 6.04
N PRO A 100 0.22 3.27 5.59
CA PRO A 100 1.22 2.30 6.02
C PRO A 100 2.60 2.50 5.36
N ALA A 101 3.28 3.62 5.64
CA ALA A 101 4.53 4.05 5.01
C ALA A 101 5.68 3.01 5.07
N GLN A 102 5.74 2.23 6.15
CA GLN A 102 6.75 1.19 6.37
C GLN A 102 6.60 0.00 5.41
N ALA A 103 5.40 -0.22 4.87
CA ALA A 103 5.11 -1.31 3.93
C ALA A 103 5.26 -0.91 2.46
N LEU A 104 5.62 0.36 2.19
CA LEU A 104 5.71 0.89 0.83
C LEU A 104 7.15 0.95 0.36
N THR A 105 7.39 0.63 -0.91
CA THR A 105 8.64 1.03 -1.58
C THR A 105 8.74 2.55 -1.68
N ALA A 106 9.92 3.10 -1.99
CA ALA A 106 10.08 4.55 -2.16
C ALA A 106 9.17 5.13 -3.27
N ALA A 107 8.95 4.38 -4.36
CA ALA A 107 8.08 4.80 -5.46
C ALA A 107 6.58 4.76 -5.10
N GLU A 108 6.16 3.73 -4.35
CA GLU A 108 4.78 3.64 -3.86
C GLU A 108 4.50 4.70 -2.79
N LEU A 109 5.52 5.04 -1.99
CA LEU A 109 5.43 6.10 -0.99
C LEU A 109 5.22 7.47 -1.65
N GLU A 110 5.94 7.79 -2.72
CA GLU A 110 5.73 9.02 -3.51
C GLU A 110 4.28 9.14 -4.00
N THR A 111 3.76 8.07 -4.61
CA THR A 111 2.36 8.03 -5.06
C THR A 111 1.40 8.22 -3.89
N ARG A 112 1.67 7.58 -2.75
CA ARG A 112 0.81 7.67 -1.57
C ARG A 112 0.83 9.06 -0.93
N MET A 113 1.98 9.71 -0.85
CA MET A 113 2.11 11.08 -0.32
C MET A 113 1.28 12.06 -1.17
N ALA A 114 1.33 11.94 -2.50
CA ALA A 114 0.50 12.74 -3.38
C ALA A 114 -1.01 12.46 -3.19
N GLU A 115 -1.42 11.19 -3.05
CA GLU A 115 -2.82 10.82 -2.77
C GLU A 115 -3.31 11.34 -1.40
N ALA A 116 -2.42 11.41 -0.40
CA ALA A 116 -2.72 11.87 0.95
C ALA A 116 -2.70 13.39 1.13
N GLY A 117 -2.33 14.14 0.08
CA GLY A 117 -2.25 15.60 0.14
C GLY A 117 -1.09 16.13 0.98
N VAL A 118 0.02 15.40 1.04
CA VAL A 118 1.27 15.89 1.63
C VAL A 118 1.69 17.17 0.92
N ASP A 119 2.22 18.15 1.66
CA ASP A 119 2.69 19.38 1.05
C ASP A 119 3.82 19.09 0.04
N GLY A 120 3.81 19.78 -1.09
CA GLY A 120 4.72 19.48 -2.19
C GLY A 120 6.19 19.70 -1.83
N TRP A 121 6.52 20.52 -0.84
CA TRP A 121 7.88 20.64 -0.35
C TRP A 121 8.29 19.44 0.50
N GLU A 122 7.44 19.00 1.43
CA GLU A 122 7.70 17.84 2.29
C GLU A 122 7.79 16.56 1.47
N GLU A 123 6.90 16.38 0.50
CA GLU A 123 6.93 15.25 -0.45
C GLU A 123 8.28 15.17 -1.18
N ARG A 124 8.76 16.30 -1.73
CA ARG A 124 10.05 16.34 -2.43
C ARG A 124 11.22 16.02 -1.53
N MET A 125 11.21 16.50 -0.28
CA MET A 125 12.28 16.24 0.69
C MET A 125 12.30 14.79 1.14
N ALA A 126 11.15 14.23 1.50
CA ALA A 126 11.02 12.84 1.89
C ALA A 126 11.46 11.92 0.75
N ARG A 127 11.01 12.20 -0.49
CA ARG A 127 11.38 11.42 -1.67
C ARG A 127 12.90 11.41 -1.92
N GLU A 128 13.55 12.57 -1.91
CA GLU A 128 14.99 12.63 -2.18
C GLU A 128 15.80 11.97 -1.06
N LEU A 129 15.44 12.22 0.20
CA LEU A 129 16.11 11.63 1.37
C LEU A 129 15.99 10.10 1.36
N LEU A 130 14.79 9.57 1.14
CA LEU A 130 14.56 8.12 1.15
C LEU A 130 15.25 7.43 -0.02
N ARG A 131 15.34 8.09 -1.18
CA ARG A 131 16.13 7.59 -2.31
C ARG A 131 17.62 7.51 -1.98
N GLU A 132 18.16 8.52 -1.30
CA GLU A 132 19.55 8.49 -0.82
C GLU A 132 19.75 7.35 0.20
N CYS A 133 18.79 7.15 1.11
CA CYS A 133 18.83 6.02 2.06
C CYS A 133 18.90 4.67 1.36
N ASP A 134 18.04 4.44 0.37
CA ASP A 134 18.06 3.18 -0.39
C ASP A 134 19.38 2.98 -1.13
N ALA A 135 19.97 4.05 -1.68
CA ALA A 135 21.28 3.99 -2.33
C ALA A 135 22.40 3.59 -1.34
N VAL A 136 22.41 4.15 -0.13
CA VAL A 136 23.41 3.79 0.90
C VAL A 136 23.23 2.37 1.39
N VAL A 137 21.98 1.96 1.64
CA VAL A 137 21.67 0.67 2.27
C VAL A 137 21.82 -0.49 1.30
N TYR A 138 21.39 -0.32 0.04
CA TYR A 138 21.29 -1.42 -0.92
C TYR A 138 22.28 -1.32 -2.08
N ALA A 139 22.66 -0.11 -2.50
CA ALA A 139 23.60 0.08 -3.62
C ALA A 139 25.07 0.26 -3.17
N GLY A 140 25.33 0.26 -1.85
CA GLY A 140 26.67 0.42 -1.30
C GLY A 140 27.27 1.82 -1.50
N TYR A 141 26.44 2.79 -1.88
CA TYR A 141 26.86 4.18 -2.05
C TYR A 141 27.33 4.78 -0.71
N ARG A 142 28.35 5.64 -0.78
CA ARG A 142 28.99 6.27 0.39
C ARG A 142 29.00 7.79 0.23
N PRO A 143 28.02 8.49 0.82
CA PRO A 143 27.97 9.95 0.75
C PRO A 143 29.14 10.58 1.51
N VAL A 144 29.57 11.73 1.03
CA VAL A 144 30.57 12.59 1.70
C VAL A 144 30.02 13.15 3.01
N VAL A 145 30.89 13.56 3.92
CA VAL A 145 30.53 13.98 5.28
C VAL A 145 29.51 15.12 5.26
N GLU A 146 29.72 16.12 4.41
CA GLU A 146 28.81 17.26 4.27
C GLU A 146 27.41 16.82 3.85
N ARG A 147 27.33 15.81 2.99
CA ARG A 147 26.05 15.26 2.53
C ARG A 147 25.33 14.52 3.66
N ARG A 148 26.04 13.72 4.45
CA ARG A 148 25.47 13.01 5.62
C ARG A 148 24.85 13.98 6.63
N VAL A 149 25.54 15.08 6.92
CA VAL A 149 25.04 16.12 7.83
C VAL A 149 23.79 16.79 7.26
N ALA A 150 23.77 17.05 5.94
CA ALA A 150 22.61 17.62 5.27
C ALA A 150 21.40 16.67 5.30
N ASP A 151 21.60 15.39 5.02
CA ASP A 151 20.54 14.37 5.01
C ASP A 151 19.95 14.17 6.42
N LEU A 152 20.78 14.15 7.46
CA LEU A 152 20.33 14.08 8.85
C LEU A 152 19.52 15.32 9.25
N ARG A 153 19.91 16.51 8.79
CA ARG A 153 19.15 17.75 9.01
C ARG A 153 17.78 17.69 8.34
N ILE A 154 17.70 17.21 7.09
CA ILE A 154 16.44 17.00 6.36
C ILE A 154 15.55 16.01 7.13
N ALA A 155 16.12 14.92 7.62
CA ALA A 155 15.39 13.93 8.42
C ALA A 155 14.77 14.56 9.68
N ARG A 156 15.53 15.39 10.41
CA ARG A 156 15.04 16.11 11.59
C ARG A 156 13.91 17.09 11.24
N GLU A 157 13.99 17.74 10.09
CA GLU A 157 12.97 18.68 9.63
C GLU A 157 11.64 17.99 9.31
N ILE A 158 11.69 16.85 8.60
CA ILE A 158 10.50 16.03 8.32
C ILE A 158 9.90 15.49 9.63
N VAL A 159 10.73 14.92 10.51
CA VAL A 159 10.30 14.33 11.79
C VAL A 159 9.74 15.39 12.73
N GLY A 160 10.39 16.56 12.82
CA GLY A 160 9.96 17.64 13.70
C GLY A 160 8.63 18.25 13.30
N GLY A 161 8.25 18.16 12.01
CA GLY A 161 7.07 18.80 11.47
C GLY A 161 7.26 20.32 11.51
N THR A 162 7.46 20.95 10.38
CA THR A 162 7.34 22.41 10.30
C THR A 162 5.90 22.77 10.68
N GLY A 163 5.74 23.48 11.81
CA GLY A 163 4.45 24.00 12.27
C GLY A 163 3.84 25.05 11.35
#